data_AF-A0A8B6G3W5-F1
#
_entry.id   AF-A0A8B6G3W5-F1
#
_cell.length_a   1.000
_cell.length_b   1.000
_cell.length_c   1.000
_cell.angle_alpha   90.00
_cell.angle_beta   90.00
_cell.angle_gamma   90.00
#
_symmetry.space_group_name_H-M   'P 1'
#
loop_
_entity.id
_entity.type
_entity.pdbx_description
1 polymer ?
#
loop_
_entity_poly.entity_id
_entity_poly.type
_entity_poly.pdbx_seq_one_letter_code
_entity_poly.pdbx_strand_id
1 'polypeptide(L)'
;MEDAMKNACMSGETEIVKLFLDKVDISLLGLRIDIVISCQKGWDEIVSLLLERVDHSLFDFTAAMNEACRCGEADIVELLIQKVDHKFFNFENAIKEAFQSHLNENLVLILLKYINNSTWDIEGMSKKARENGWRK
;
A
#
# COMPACT_ATOMS: atom_id res chain seq x y z
N MET A 1 8.66 -5.06 -22.48
CA MET A 1 7.49 -5.78 -21.92
C MET A 1 7.23 -5.30 -20.51
N GLU A 2 8.27 -5.27 -19.66
CA GLU A 2 8.21 -4.64 -18.33
C GLU A 2 7.71 -3.19 -18.37
N ASP A 3 8.17 -2.37 -19.32
CA ASP A 3 7.67 -0.99 -19.47
C ASP A 3 6.19 -0.90 -19.85
N ALA A 4 5.65 -1.90 -20.56
CA ALA A 4 4.25 -1.92 -20.94
C ALA A 4 3.34 -2.30 -19.75
N MET A 5 3.77 -3.27 -18.93
CA MET A 5 3.08 -3.62 -17.69
C MET A 5 3.05 -2.44 -16.72
N LYS A 6 4.19 -1.77 -16.53
CA LYS A 6 4.29 -0.55 -15.71
C LYS A 6 3.37 0.56 -16.20
N ASN A 7 3.33 0.81 -17.51
CA ASN A 7 2.47 1.86 -18.08
C ASN A 7 0.97 1.53 -17.90
N ALA A 8 0.60 0.26 -18.04
CA ALA A 8 -0.77 -0.19 -17.80
C ALA A 8 -1.16 0.00 -16.33
N CYS A 9 -0.28 -0.39 -15.39
CA CYS A 9 -0.47 -0.15 -13.96
C CYS A 9 -0.53 1.35 -13.63
N MET A 10 0.31 2.17 -14.25
CA MET A 10 0.30 3.62 -14.03
C MET A 10 -0.99 4.28 -14.53
N SER A 11 -1.57 3.75 -15.60
CA SER A 11 -2.76 4.32 -16.27
C SER A 11 -4.08 3.70 -15.81
N GLY A 12 -4.06 2.67 -14.97
CA GLY A 12 -5.26 1.99 -14.50
C GLY A 12 -5.89 1.05 -15.54
N GLU A 13 -5.11 0.56 -16.51
CA GLU A 13 -5.59 -0.28 -17.60
C GLU A 13 -5.75 -1.75 -17.16
N THR A 14 -6.75 -2.03 -16.32
CA THR A 14 -6.96 -3.35 -15.69
C THR A 14 -6.97 -4.52 -16.69
N GLU A 15 -7.63 -4.36 -17.84
CA GLU A 15 -7.71 -5.45 -18.84
C GLU A 15 -6.36 -5.77 -19.49
N ILE A 16 -5.49 -4.75 -19.65
CA ILE A 16 -4.13 -4.96 -20.16
C ILE A 16 -3.27 -5.64 -19.09
N VAL A 17 -3.42 -5.25 -17.83
CA VAL A 17 -2.79 -5.93 -16.68
C VAL A 17 -3.19 -7.41 -16.64
N LYS A 18 -4.48 -7.74 -16.71
CA LYS A 18 -4.97 -9.13 -16.75
C LYS A 18 -4.32 -9.92 -17.89
N LEU A 19 -4.29 -9.35 -19.09
CA LEU A 19 -3.69 -9.98 -20.25
C LEU A 19 -2.19 -10.29 -20.05
N PHE A 20 -1.44 -9.38 -19.43
CA PHE A 20 -0.04 -9.65 -19.08
C PHE A 20 0.11 -10.77 -18.06
N LEU A 21 -0.69 -10.74 -17.00
CA LEU A 21 -0.65 -11.77 -15.94
C LEU A 21 -1.02 -13.16 -16.46
N ASP A 22 -1.86 -13.26 -17.49
CA ASP A 22 -2.27 -14.56 -18.05
C ASP A 22 -1.27 -15.13 -19.07
N LYS A 23 -0.49 -14.28 -19.73
CA LYS A 23 0.40 -14.69 -20.84
C LYS A 23 1.87 -14.81 -20.48
N VAL A 24 2.28 -14.22 -19.37
CA VAL A 24 3.69 -14.15 -18.98
C VAL A 24 3.93 -14.96 -17.71
N ASP A 25 5.07 -15.65 -17.65
CA ASP A 25 5.55 -16.24 -16.40
C ASP A 25 5.90 -15.12 -15.41
N ILE A 26 4.99 -14.89 -14.48
CA ILE A 26 5.04 -13.87 -13.43
C ILE A 26 6.28 -13.97 -12.55
N SER A 27 6.90 -15.16 -12.43
CA SER A 27 8.13 -15.34 -11.65
C SER A 27 9.31 -14.57 -12.23
N LEU A 28 9.25 -14.20 -13.51
CA LEU A 28 10.30 -13.49 -14.23
C LEU A 28 10.06 -11.98 -14.34
N LEU A 29 8.87 -11.49 -13.98
CA LEU A 29 8.44 -10.11 -14.24
C LEU A 29 8.84 -9.10 -13.16
N GLY A 30 9.10 -9.54 -11.92
CA GLY A 30 9.46 -8.63 -10.84
C GLY A 30 8.39 -7.57 -10.54
N LEU A 31 7.18 -7.99 -10.14
CA LEU A 31 5.98 -7.16 -9.96
C LEU A 31 6.04 -6.09 -8.86
N ARG A 32 7.20 -5.87 -8.23
CA ARG A 32 7.36 -4.91 -7.12
C ARG A 32 7.01 -3.49 -7.49
N ILE A 33 7.54 -3.04 -8.61
CA ILE A 33 7.30 -1.70 -9.09
C ILE A 33 5.84 -1.51 -9.53
N ASP A 34 5.24 -2.53 -10.15
CA ASP A 34 3.86 -2.51 -10.61
C ASP A 34 2.88 -2.41 -9.43
N ILE A 35 3.11 -3.19 -8.36
CA ILE A 35 2.32 -3.12 -7.12
C ILE A 35 2.46 -1.73 -6.49
N VAL A 36 3.68 -1.22 -6.36
CA VAL A 36 3.94 0.09 -5.73
C VAL A 36 3.24 1.22 -6.49
N ILE A 37 3.35 1.24 -7.83
CA ILE A 37 2.68 2.24 -8.67
C ILE A 37 1.15 2.13 -8.53
N SER A 38 0.61 0.92 -8.56
CA SER A 38 -0.84 0.70 -8.45
C SER A 38 -1.37 1.16 -7.09
N CYS A 39 -0.62 0.90 -6.01
CA CYS A 39 -0.94 1.40 -4.67
C CYS A 39 -0.88 2.93 -4.59
N GLN A 40 0.15 3.55 -5.19
CA GLN A 40 0.28 5.01 -5.24
C GLN A 40 -0.87 5.67 -6.00
N LYS A 41 -1.42 4.99 -7.02
CA LYS A 41 -2.47 5.52 -7.89
C LYS A 41 -3.90 5.21 -7.42
N GLY A 42 -4.07 4.39 -6.39
CA GLY A 42 -5.40 4.00 -5.91
C GLY A 42 -6.09 2.95 -6.78
N TRP A 43 -5.36 2.17 -7.58
CA TRP A 43 -5.96 1.15 -8.45
C TRP A 43 -6.20 -0.18 -7.72
N ASP A 44 -7.26 -0.24 -6.93
CA ASP A 44 -7.64 -1.36 -6.07
C ASP A 44 -7.77 -2.70 -6.80
N GLU A 45 -8.44 -2.73 -7.96
CA GLU A 45 -8.59 -3.96 -8.76
C GLU A 45 -7.22 -4.47 -9.23
N ILE A 46 -6.35 -3.57 -9.70
CA ILE A 46 -5.00 -3.92 -10.16
C ILE A 46 -4.15 -4.42 -8.99
N VAL A 47 -4.19 -3.74 -7.84
CA VAL A 47 -3.48 -4.19 -6.64
C VAL A 47 -3.95 -5.58 -6.23
N SER A 48 -5.27 -5.84 -6.18
CA SER A 48 -5.80 -7.15 -5.86
C SER A 48 -5.29 -8.24 -6.81
N LEU A 49 -5.32 -7.98 -8.12
CA LEU A 49 -4.84 -8.92 -9.13
C LEU A 49 -3.35 -9.23 -8.96
N LEU A 50 -2.53 -8.21 -8.71
CA LEU A 50 -1.09 -8.38 -8.54
C LEU A 50 -0.76 -9.15 -7.25
N LEU A 51 -1.47 -8.88 -6.15
CA LEU A 51 -1.31 -9.58 -4.87
C LEU A 51 -1.62 -11.08 -4.97
N GLU A 52 -2.53 -11.48 -5.85
CA GLU A 52 -2.86 -12.89 -6.08
C GLU A 52 -1.79 -13.65 -6.86
N ARG A 53 -0.88 -12.93 -7.51
CA ARG A 53 0.15 -13.49 -8.40
C ARG A 53 1.55 -13.52 -7.77
N VAL A 54 1.83 -12.67 -6.78
CA VAL A 54 3.16 -12.65 -6.12
C VAL A 54 3.28 -13.71 -5.01
N ASP A 55 4.50 -14.20 -4.79
CA ASP A 55 4.85 -14.88 -3.54
C ASP A 55 5.09 -13.82 -2.47
N HIS A 56 4.17 -13.74 -1.49
CA HIS A 56 4.21 -12.74 -0.44
C HIS A 56 5.45 -12.86 0.45
N SER A 57 6.02 -14.07 0.57
CA SER A 57 7.22 -14.30 1.40
C SER A 57 8.50 -13.72 0.80
N LEU A 58 8.51 -13.49 -0.51
CA LEU A 58 9.64 -12.94 -1.26
C LEU A 58 9.48 -11.45 -1.54
N PHE A 59 8.40 -10.83 -1.04
CA PHE A 59 8.03 -9.46 -1.34
C PHE A 59 8.05 -8.57 -0.11
N ASP A 60 8.80 -7.47 -0.18
CA ASP A 60 8.73 -6.40 0.82
C ASP A 60 7.61 -5.41 0.49
N PHE A 61 6.50 -5.53 1.21
CA PHE A 61 5.31 -4.67 1.04
C PHE A 61 5.44 -3.30 1.72
N THR A 62 6.54 -3.02 2.42
CA THR A 62 6.76 -1.74 3.10
C THR A 62 6.62 -0.56 2.13
N ALA A 63 7.22 -0.67 0.93
CA ALA A 63 7.13 0.39 -0.08
C ALA A 63 5.69 0.61 -0.55
N ALA A 64 4.95 -0.46 -0.82
CA ALA A 64 3.56 -0.38 -1.29
C ALA A 64 2.63 0.25 -0.23
N MET A 65 2.78 -0.16 1.03
CA MET A 65 2.03 0.39 2.17
C MET A 65 2.35 1.87 2.38
N ASN A 66 3.63 2.25 2.37
CA ASN A 66 4.06 3.64 2.56
C ASN A 66 3.52 4.55 1.46
N GLU A 67 3.57 4.10 0.19
CA GLU A 67 3.06 4.88 -0.94
C GLU A 67 1.54 5.08 -0.84
N ALA A 68 0.78 4.02 -0.56
CA ALA A 68 -0.66 4.12 -0.32
C ALA A 68 -0.98 5.09 0.83
N CYS A 69 -0.23 5.00 1.93
CA CYS A 69 -0.42 5.89 3.08
C CYS A 69 -0.09 7.34 2.76
N ARG A 70 1.01 7.59 2.04
CA ARG A 70 1.45 8.93 1.65
C ARG A 70 0.47 9.59 0.67
N CYS A 71 -0.10 8.81 -0.24
CA CYS A 71 -1.13 9.27 -1.17
C CYS A 71 -2.52 9.39 -0.53
N GLY A 72 -2.72 8.82 0.67
CA GLY A 72 -4.00 8.87 1.38
C GLY A 72 -5.01 7.84 0.89
N GLU A 73 -4.56 6.80 0.19
CA GLU A 73 -5.39 5.76 -0.45
C GLU A 73 -5.89 4.75 0.58
N ALA A 74 -6.90 5.15 1.36
CA ALA A 74 -7.46 4.36 2.46
C ALA A 74 -7.94 2.96 2.01
N ASP A 75 -8.62 2.87 0.87
CA ASP A 75 -9.15 1.61 0.33
C ASP A 75 -8.01 0.63 -0.04
N ILE A 76 -6.91 1.15 -0.60
CA ILE A 76 -5.71 0.35 -0.87
C ILE A 76 -5.06 -0.14 0.41
N VAL A 77 -4.97 0.72 1.43
CA VAL A 77 -4.40 0.35 2.73
C VAL A 77 -5.23 -0.76 3.38
N GLU A 78 -6.55 -0.66 3.34
CA GLU A 78 -7.42 -1.74 3.81
C GLU A 78 -7.21 -3.04 3.01
N LEU A 79 -7.15 -2.94 1.67
CA LEU A 79 -6.92 -4.09 0.79
C LEU A 79 -5.58 -4.79 1.10
N LEU A 80 -4.50 -4.02 1.28
CA LEU A 80 -3.18 -4.54 1.64
C LEU A 80 -3.23 -5.27 2.99
N ILE A 81 -3.84 -4.66 4.01
CA ILE A 81 -3.99 -5.26 5.34
C ILE A 81 -4.79 -6.57 5.30
N GLN A 82 -5.84 -6.63 4.47
CA GLN A 82 -6.69 -7.83 4.36
C GLN A 82 -6.00 -8.98 3.61
N LYS A 83 -5.18 -8.68 2.60
CA LYS A 83 -4.59 -9.70 1.71
C LYS A 83 -3.17 -10.10 2.08
N VAL A 84 -2.42 -9.29 2.83
CA VAL A 84 -1.02 -9.53 3.16
C VAL A 84 -0.86 -9.68 4.68
N ASP A 85 -0.06 -10.65 5.10
CA ASP A 85 0.26 -10.87 6.51
C ASP A 85 0.91 -9.63 7.12
N HIS A 86 0.39 -9.20 8.27
CA HIS A 86 0.79 -8.00 8.98
C HIS A 86 2.28 -7.94 9.31
N LYS A 87 2.97 -9.08 9.42
CA LYS A 87 4.42 -9.14 9.68
C LYS A 87 5.27 -8.48 8.59
N PHE A 88 4.71 -8.31 7.38
CA PHE A 88 5.39 -7.68 6.25
C PHE A 88 5.21 -6.15 6.22
N PHE A 89 4.52 -5.58 7.20
CA PHE A 89 4.29 -4.14 7.29
C PHE A 89 5.07 -3.49 8.42
N ASN A 90 5.61 -2.30 8.15
CA ASN A 90 6.06 -1.37 9.17
C ASN A 90 4.95 -0.35 9.46
N PHE A 91 4.08 -0.69 10.40
CA PHE A 91 2.93 0.15 10.77
C PHE A 91 3.32 1.50 11.38
N GLU A 92 4.43 1.61 12.12
CA GLU A 92 4.90 2.89 12.65
C GLU A 92 5.24 3.86 11.50
N ASN A 93 5.94 3.36 10.49
CA ASN A 93 6.24 4.17 9.31
C ASN A 93 4.97 4.50 8.51
N ALA A 94 4.06 3.53 8.32
CA ALA A 94 2.80 3.76 7.64
C ALA A 94 1.96 4.87 8.31
N ILE A 95 1.86 4.86 9.65
CA ILE A 95 1.20 5.92 10.42
C ILE A 95 1.87 7.28 10.21
N LYS A 96 3.20 7.31 10.25
CA LYS A 96 3.95 8.54 10.02
C LYS A 96 3.68 9.12 8.63
N GLU A 97 3.71 8.29 7.59
CA GLU A 97 3.36 8.69 6.21
C GLU A 97 1.91 9.17 6.13
N ALA A 98 0.97 8.50 6.80
CA ALA A 98 -0.43 8.91 6.85
C ALA A 98 -0.61 10.30 7.49
N PHE A 99 0.17 10.64 8.53
CA PHE A 99 0.16 11.99 9.12
C PHE A 99 0.80 13.06 8.22
N GLN A 100 1.75 12.69 7.36
CA GLN A 100 2.41 13.58 6.40
C GLN A 100 1.63 13.77 5.11
N SER A 101 0.78 12.81 4.75
CA SER A 101 -0.28 12.97 3.75
C SER A 101 -1.24 14.08 4.20
N HIS A 102 -2.21 14.47 3.40
CA HIS A 102 -3.16 15.59 3.65
C HIS A 102 -4.09 15.42 4.88
N LEU A 103 -3.62 14.82 5.98
CA LEU A 103 -4.32 14.54 7.23
C LEU A 103 -5.59 13.72 6.97
N ASN A 104 -5.43 12.56 6.34
CA ASN A 104 -6.52 11.59 6.25
C ASN A 104 -6.69 10.92 7.62
N GLU A 105 -7.46 11.55 8.51
CA GLU A 105 -7.77 11.03 9.84
C GLU A 105 -8.38 9.63 9.77
N ASN A 106 -9.19 9.35 8.74
CA ASN A 106 -9.76 8.01 8.53
C ASN A 106 -8.66 6.97 8.25
N LEU A 107 -7.66 7.30 7.44
CA LEU A 107 -6.52 6.41 7.19
C LEU A 107 -5.72 6.12 8.47
N VAL A 108 -5.48 7.14 9.31
CA VAL A 108 -4.82 6.95 10.60
C VAL A 108 -5.64 6.04 11.51
N LEU A 109 -6.97 6.19 11.53
CA LEU A 109 -7.87 5.32 12.30
C LEU A 109 -7.86 3.87 11.79
N ILE A 110 -7.82 3.67 10.47
CA ILE A 110 -7.70 2.34 9.85
C ILE A 110 -6.41 1.68 10.33
N LEU A 111 -5.26 2.32 10.15
CA LEU A 111 -3.96 1.77 10.56
C LEU A 111 -3.95 1.46 12.07
N LEU A 112 -4.48 2.37 12.89
CA LEU A 112 -4.58 2.18 14.33
C LEU A 112 -5.47 1.01 14.72
N LYS A 113 -6.61 0.80 14.07
CA LYS A 113 -7.52 -0.33 14.34
C LYS A 113 -6.81 -1.67 14.16
N TYR A 114 -5.97 -1.80 13.14
CA TYR A 114 -5.29 -3.06 12.83
C TYR A 114 -4.03 -3.30 13.69
N ILE A 115 -3.46 -2.24 14.26
CA ILE A 115 -2.41 -2.33 15.29
C ILE A 115 -3.01 -2.59 16.67
N ASN A 116 -4.18 -2.01 16.98
CA ASN A 116 -4.82 -2.02 18.30
C ASN A 116 -5.62 -3.29 18.62
N ASN A 117 -4.97 -4.45 18.51
CA ASN A 117 -5.11 -5.44 19.59
C ASN A 117 -4.18 -5.11 20.79
N SER A 118 -3.53 -3.94 20.81
CA SER A 118 -2.66 -3.46 21.88
C SER A 118 -2.52 -1.92 21.97
N THR A 119 -3.36 -1.27 22.79
CA THR A 119 -2.99 -0.10 23.66
C THR A 119 -2.33 1.18 23.10
N TRP A 120 -2.44 1.55 21.82
CA TRP A 120 -1.94 2.85 21.32
C TRP A 120 -2.95 3.99 21.52
N ASP A 121 -2.49 5.05 22.19
CA ASP A 121 -3.22 6.31 22.43
C ASP A 121 -3.22 7.20 21.18
N ILE A 122 -4.38 7.31 20.54
CA ILE A 122 -4.61 8.13 19.34
C ILE A 122 -4.28 9.61 19.60
N GLU A 123 -4.62 10.12 20.79
CA GLU A 123 -4.33 11.50 21.18
C GLU A 123 -2.83 11.69 21.39
N GLY A 124 -2.18 10.76 22.09
CA GLY A 124 -0.74 10.74 22.29
C GLY A 124 0.04 10.69 20.98
N MET A 125 -0.42 9.91 20.00
CA MET A 125 0.24 9.81 18.69
C MET A 125 -0.03 11.02 17.80
N SER A 126 -1.24 11.59 17.87
CA SER A 126 -1.55 12.88 17.25
C SER A 126 -0.72 14.02 17.83
N LYS A 127 -0.48 14.00 19.15
CA LYS A 127 0.41 14.94 19.85
C LYS A 127 1.87 14.73 19.42
N LYS A 128 2.36 13.49 19.41
CA LYS A 128 3.70 13.11 18.91
C LYS A 128 3.91 13.55 17.46
N ALA A 129 2.88 13.45 16.61
CA ALA A 129 2.93 13.93 15.23
C ALA A 129 3.08 15.46 15.13
N ARG A 130 2.43 16.22 16.03
CA ARG A 130 2.62 17.69 16.13
C ARG A 130 4.01 18.04 16.65
N GLU A 131 4.48 17.37 17.70
CA GLU A 131 5.78 17.63 18.34
C GLU A 131 6.98 17.28 17.44
N ASN A 132 6.87 16.20 16.66
CA ASN A 132 7.94 15.76 15.74
C ASN A 132 7.81 16.35 14.33
N GLY A 133 6.88 17.30 14.10
CA GLY A 133 6.69 17.93 12.79
C GLY A 133 6.24 16.97 11.70
N TRP A 134 5.57 15.87 12.06
CA TRP A 134 4.98 14.94 11.08
C TRP A 134 3.73 15.51 10.42
N ARG A 135 3.09 16.50 11.07
CA ARG A 135 2.07 17.33 10.45
C ARG A 135 2.75 18.54 9.79
N LYS A 136 2.57 18.71 8.48
CA LYS A 136 2.94 19.97 7.80
C LYS A 136 1.95 21.08 8.11
#